data_AF-A0A8S1KUE1-F1
#
_entry.id   AF-A0A8S1KUE1-F1
#
_cell.length_a   1.000
_cell.length_b   1.000
_cell.length_c   1.000
_cell.angle_alpha   90.00
_cell.angle_beta   90.00
_cell.angle_gamma   90.00
#
_symmetry.space_group_name_H-M   'P 1'
#
loop_
_entity.id
_entity.type
_entity.pdbx_description
1 polymer ?
#
loop_
_entity_poly.entity_id
_entity_poly.type
_entity_poly.pdbx_seq_one_letter_code
_entity_poly.pdbx_strand_id
1 'polypeptide(L)'
;MIEQAINQMERFYQTKQQTEKKSLVWNYKIGQSTINYKFGPSAQQVGKIIVSNLQLFIIIYLKQHGGRTKPELLNDTGINYEEELTQQMENLLDSRIIVENQGKFFLQTEQSKLKVQIVPNRPLTLLPKRIGENSEDQIVLKKERDLKIQSSIVRLMKTNKEMLYPQIYGGVQRGLLGYYDFSSHDILAQIDELINANYIKRDDRINNKFLYTPV
;
A
#
# COMPACT_ATOMS: atom_id res chain seq x y z
N MET A 1 20.01 8.13 -14.98
CA MET A 1 18.92 9.00 -15.50
C MET A 1 17.75 9.07 -14.53
N ILE A 2 17.09 7.96 -14.17
CA ILE A 2 15.95 7.95 -13.21
C ILE A 2 16.39 8.46 -11.82
N GLU A 3 17.51 7.95 -11.30
CA GLU A 3 18.08 8.38 -10.02
C GLU A 3 18.35 9.90 -9.97
N GLN A 4 18.87 10.49 -11.06
CA GLN A 4 19.11 11.92 -11.13
C GLN A 4 17.81 12.73 -11.07
N ALA A 5 16.75 12.25 -11.73
CA ALA A 5 15.44 12.90 -11.68
C ALA A 5 14.82 12.82 -10.27
N ILE A 6 14.97 11.69 -9.59
CA ILE A 6 14.56 11.51 -8.19
C ILE A 6 15.30 12.51 -7.29
N ASN A 7 16.63 12.54 -7.37
CA ASN A 7 17.46 13.43 -6.55
C ASN A 7 17.15 14.93 -6.80
N GLN A 8 16.89 15.30 -8.06
CA GLN A 8 16.48 16.67 -8.39
C GLN A 8 15.10 17.02 -7.81
N MET A 9 14.13 16.09 -7.92
CA MET A 9 12.80 16.29 -7.34
C MET A 9 12.84 16.39 -5.82
N GLU A 10 13.63 15.55 -5.15
CA GLU A 10 13.80 15.60 -3.70
C GLU A 10 14.36 16.94 -3.23
N ARG A 11 15.44 17.42 -3.87
CA ARG A 11 16.03 18.72 -3.57
C ARG A 11 15.03 19.86 -3.79
N PHE A 12 14.29 19.81 -4.89
CA PHE A 12 13.26 20.79 -5.21
C PHE A 12 12.13 20.80 -4.17
N TYR A 13 11.65 19.62 -3.79
CA TYR A 13 10.57 19.45 -2.82
C TYR A 13 11.00 19.93 -1.43
N GLN A 14 12.19 19.56 -0.98
CA GLN A 14 12.76 20.02 0.30
C GLN A 14 12.89 21.54 0.36
N THR A 15 13.31 22.17 -0.73
CA THR A 15 13.44 23.64 -0.80
C THR A 15 12.09 24.34 -0.65
N LYS A 16 11.02 23.78 -1.23
CA LYS A 16 9.66 24.36 -1.14
C LYS A 16 8.96 24.10 0.20
N GLN A 17 9.28 23.01 0.88
CA GLN A 17 8.54 22.51 2.04
C GLN A 17 9.23 22.78 3.39
N GLN A 18 10.19 23.71 3.44
CA GLN A 18 10.94 24.04 4.67
C GLN A 18 10.05 24.42 5.87
N THR A 19 8.83 24.89 5.62
CA THR A 19 7.87 25.31 6.64
C THR A 19 6.93 24.21 7.14
N GLU A 20 6.64 23.17 6.33
CA GLU A 20 5.57 22.21 6.63
C GLU A 20 6.05 20.86 7.20
N LYS A 21 7.38 20.64 7.35
CA LYS A 21 7.98 19.38 7.83
C LYS A 21 7.47 18.11 7.09
N LYS A 22 7.02 18.25 5.84
CA LYS A 22 6.55 17.12 5.02
C LYS A 22 7.74 16.41 4.38
N SER A 23 7.75 15.08 4.44
CA SER A 23 8.74 14.24 3.75
C SER A 23 8.14 13.61 2.50
N LEU A 24 8.91 13.60 1.42
CA LEU A 24 8.55 12.87 0.21
C LEU A 24 8.76 11.37 0.43
N VAL A 25 7.75 10.56 0.11
CA VAL A 25 7.84 9.09 0.15
C VAL A 25 7.56 8.55 -1.25
N TRP A 26 8.54 7.87 -1.83
CA TRP A 26 8.41 7.28 -3.16
C TRP A 26 7.69 5.95 -3.10
N ASN A 27 6.50 5.88 -3.70
CA ASN A 27 5.80 4.63 -3.92
C ASN A 27 6.04 4.15 -5.36
N TYR A 28 6.95 3.20 -5.53
CA TYR A 28 7.28 2.67 -6.85
C TYR A 28 6.19 1.75 -7.43
N LYS A 29 5.21 1.29 -6.63
CA LYS A 29 4.14 0.39 -7.11
C LYS A 29 3.12 1.08 -8.01
N ILE A 30 2.90 2.38 -7.80
CA ILE A 30 1.81 3.14 -8.45
C ILE A 30 2.25 3.90 -9.69
N GLY A 31 3.55 3.87 -10.02
CA GLY A 31 4.09 4.63 -11.15
C GLY A 31 3.94 3.91 -12.49
N GLN A 32 3.74 4.70 -13.53
CA GLN A 32 3.66 4.27 -14.91
C GLN A 32 4.69 5.03 -15.74
N SER A 33 5.31 4.33 -16.69
CA SER A 33 6.32 4.87 -17.58
C SER A 33 5.99 4.54 -19.04
N THR A 34 6.39 5.42 -19.95
CA THR A 34 6.29 5.18 -21.39
C THR A 34 7.68 4.96 -21.97
N ILE A 35 7.87 3.83 -22.63
CA ILE A 35 9.11 3.49 -23.34
C ILE A 35 8.85 3.64 -24.84
N ASN A 36 9.66 4.46 -25.50
CA ASN A 36 9.71 4.45 -26.96
C ASN A 36 10.66 3.35 -27.42
N TYR A 37 10.24 2.52 -28.37
CA TYR A 37 11.05 1.42 -28.89
C TYR A 37 11.09 1.44 -30.42
N LYS A 38 12.12 0.80 -30.96
CA LYS A 38 12.29 0.59 -32.40
C LYS A 38 12.47 -0.92 -32.62
N PHE A 39 11.56 -1.54 -33.36
CA PHE A 39 11.65 -2.94 -33.79
C PHE A 39 11.54 -3.05 -35.31
N GLY A 40 12.23 -4.04 -35.88
CA GLY A 40 12.18 -4.37 -37.30
C GLY A 40 13.42 -3.96 -38.12
N PRO A 41 13.57 -4.51 -39.33
CA PRO A 41 14.74 -4.30 -40.19
C PRO A 41 14.85 -2.86 -40.74
N SER A 42 13.76 -2.09 -40.76
CA SER A 42 13.80 -0.65 -40.95
C SER A 42 13.55 0.04 -39.60
N ALA A 43 14.56 0.73 -39.06
CA ALA A 43 14.50 1.45 -37.77
C ALA A 43 13.53 2.67 -37.75
N GLN A 44 12.51 2.66 -38.61
CA GLN A 44 11.57 3.75 -38.86
C GLN A 44 10.28 3.64 -38.04
N GLN A 45 9.84 2.43 -37.66
CA GLN A 45 8.67 2.29 -36.78
C GLN A 45 9.06 2.51 -35.32
N VAL A 46 8.73 3.69 -34.80
CA VAL A 46 8.81 4.01 -33.38
C VAL A 46 7.48 3.62 -32.72
N GLY A 47 7.50 2.57 -31.93
CA GLY A 47 6.36 2.16 -31.11
C GLY A 47 6.46 2.72 -29.69
N LYS A 48 5.35 2.64 -28.94
CA LYS A 48 5.25 3.04 -27.53
C LYS A 48 4.79 1.87 -26.67
N ILE A 49 5.53 1.55 -25.61
CA ILE A 49 5.08 0.62 -24.56
C ILE A 49 4.77 1.42 -23.31
N ILE A 50 3.58 1.20 -22.77
CA ILE A 50 3.16 1.77 -21.49
C ILE A 50 3.26 0.69 -20.42
N VAL A 51 4.19 0.87 -19.49
CA VAL A 51 4.57 -0.13 -18.48
C VAL A 51 4.41 0.42 -17.07
N SER A 52 4.18 -0.46 -16.10
CA SER A 52 4.39 -0.11 -14.69
C SER A 52 5.88 0.12 -14.41
N ASN A 53 6.21 0.77 -13.29
CA ASN A 53 7.61 0.92 -12.87
C ASN A 53 8.30 -0.43 -12.63
N LEU A 54 7.59 -1.44 -12.12
CA LEU A 54 8.13 -2.80 -11.94
C LEU A 54 8.45 -3.44 -13.29
N GLN A 55 7.54 -3.32 -14.27
CA GLN A 55 7.77 -3.78 -15.64
C GLN A 55 8.94 -3.05 -16.31
N LEU A 56 9.03 -1.73 -16.15
CA LEU A 56 10.16 -0.94 -16.65
C LEU A 56 11.47 -1.46 -16.08
N PHE A 57 11.51 -1.74 -14.78
CA PHE A 57 12.71 -2.26 -14.13
C PHE A 57 13.13 -3.61 -14.71
N ILE A 58 12.19 -4.57 -14.84
CA ILE A 58 12.46 -5.89 -15.46
C ILE A 58 13.06 -5.71 -16.86
N ILE A 59 12.45 -4.83 -17.68
CA ILE A 59 12.91 -4.56 -19.05
C ILE A 59 14.34 -4.00 -19.07
N ILE A 60 14.64 -3.00 -18.22
CA ILE A 60 15.98 -2.39 -18.15
C ILE A 60 17.00 -3.41 -17.66
N TYR A 61 16.67 -4.19 -16.63
CA TYR A 61 17.55 -5.17 -16.05
C TYR A 61 17.88 -6.30 -17.04
N LEU A 62 16.87 -6.86 -17.72
CA LEU A 62 17.08 -7.86 -18.77
C LEU A 62 17.86 -7.30 -19.96
N LYS A 63 17.66 -6.03 -20.31
CA LYS A 63 18.45 -5.36 -21.36
C LYS A 63 19.94 -5.26 -21.00
N GLN A 64 20.26 -5.04 -19.74
CA GLN A 64 21.65 -4.87 -19.27
C GLN A 64 22.34 -6.22 -19.01
N HIS A 65 21.63 -7.18 -18.44
CA HIS A 65 22.20 -8.44 -17.95
C HIS A 65 21.90 -9.66 -18.83
N GLY A 66 21.04 -9.50 -19.85
CA GLY A 66 20.61 -10.58 -20.73
C GLY A 66 19.64 -11.54 -20.03
N GLY A 67 19.70 -12.81 -20.45
CA GLY A 67 18.83 -13.88 -19.94
C GLY A 67 18.99 -14.14 -18.45
N ARG A 68 17.90 -14.05 -17.70
CA ARG A 68 17.90 -14.23 -16.23
C ARG A 68 16.73 -15.08 -15.76
N THR A 69 16.97 -15.86 -14.72
CA THR A 69 15.93 -16.66 -14.05
C THR A 69 15.13 -15.77 -13.10
N LYS A 70 13.92 -16.20 -12.73
CA LYS A 70 13.09 -15.49 -11.74
C LYS A 70 13.80 -15.31 -10.38
N PRO A 71 14.49 -16.32 -9.80
CA PRO A 71 15.19 -16.14 -8.53
C PRO A 71 16.34 -15.13 -8.61
N GLU A 72 17.09 -15.09 -9.71
CA GLU A 72 18.13 -14.08 -9.94
C GLU A 72 17.52 -12.67 -10.01
N LEU A 73 16.38 -12.52 -10.70
CA LEU A 73 15.61 -11.28 -10.75
C LEU A 73 15.06 -10.87 -9.38
N LEU A 74 14.77 -11.78 -8.46
CA LEU A 74 14.30 -11.42 -7.12
C LEU A 74 15.47 -10.99 -6.22
N ASN A 75 16.56 -11.76 -6.25
CA ASN A 75 17.72 -11.53 -5.40
C ASN A 75 18.47 -10.25 -5.76
N ASP A 76 18.70 -9.99 -7.04
CA ASP A 76 19.50 -8.85 -7.50
C ASP A 76 18.76 -7.51 -7.36
N THR A 77 17.44 -7.56 -7.23
CA THR A 77 16.59 -6.36 -7.27
C THR A 77 16.14 -5.92 -5.89
N GLY A 78 16.26 -6.77 -4.88
CA GLY A 78 15.77 -6.50 -3.53
C GLY A 78 14.26 -6.27 -3.47
N ILE A 79 13.52 -6.69 -4.51
CA ILE A 79 12.07 -6.53 -4.59
C ILE A 79 11.43 -7.57 -3.66
N ASN A 80 10.95 -7.13 -2.49
CA ASN A 80 10.23 -7.96 -1.51
C ASN A 80 8.78 -8.32 -1.93
N TYR A 81 8.44 -8.16 -3.21
CA TYR A 81 7.09 -8.26 -3.76
C TYR A 81 7.05 -9.39 -4.80
N GLU A 82 7.27 -10.63 -4.37
CA GLU A 82 7.40 -11.77 -5.28
C GLU A 82 6.12 -12.02 -6.09
N GLU A 83 4.96 -11.96 -5.46
CA GLU A 83 3.67 -12.19 -6.13
C GLU A 83 3.41 -11.12 -7.21
N GLU A 84 3.60 -9.84 -6.87
CA GLU A 84 3.46 -8.75 -7.82
C GLU A 84 4.48 -8.87 -8.96
N LEU A 85 5.73 -9.20 -8.67
CA LEU A 85 6.76 -9.36 -9.70
C LEU A 85 6.40 -10.50 -10.66
N THR A 86 5.95 -11.63 -10.13
CA THR A 86 5.52 -12.80 -10.92
C THR A 86 4.42 -12.41 -11.90
N GLN A 87 3.38 -11.74 -11.41
CA GLN A 87 2.26 -11.32 -12.24
C GLN A 87 2.64 -10.25 -13.27
N GLN A 88 3.54 -9.32 -12.90
CA GLN A 88 4.06 -8.36 -13.87
C GLN A 88 4.91 -9.03 -14.96
N MET A 89 5.66 -10.09 -14.63
CA MET A 89 6.38 -10.91 -15.62
C MET A 89 5.41 -11.66 -16.55
N GLU A 90 4.34 -12.27 -16.00
CA GLU A 90 3.28 -12.90 -16.79
C GLU A 90 2.64 -11.92 -17.78
N ASN A 91 2.32 -10.70 -17.33
CA ASN A 91 1.79 -9.64 -18.20
C ASN A 91 2.75 -9.27 -19.35
N LEU A 92 4.06 -9.30 -19.10
CA LEU A 92 5.09 -9.05 -20.12
C LEU A 92 5.25 -10.23 -21.09
N LEU A 93 5.11 -11.47 -20.63
CA LEU A 93 5.09 -12.69 -21.45
C LEU A 93 3.88 -12.72 -22.38
N ASP A 94 2.69 -12.43 -21.84
CA ASP A 94 1.43 -12.32 -22.60
C ASP A 94 1.52 -11.29 -23.71
N SER A 95 2.15 -10.15 -23.41
CA SER A 95 2.39 -9.07 -24.36
C SER A 95 3.56 -9.34 -25.31
N ARG A 96 4.23 -10.50 -25.14
CA ARG A 96 5.41 -10.96 -25.87
C ARG A 96 6.56 -9.96 -25.86
N ILE A 97 6.69 -9.16 -24.80
CA ILE A 97 7.79 -8.21 -24.61
C ILE A 97 9.03 -8.95 -24.10
N ILE A 98 8.80 -9.96 -23.26
CA ILE A 98 9.81 -10.93 -22.84
C ILE A 98 9.44 -12.31 -23.35
N VAL A 99 10.43 -13.18 -23.49
CA VAL A 99 10.28 -14.59 -23.84
C VAL A 99 11.01 -15.46 -22.83
N GLU A 100 10.46 -16.63 -22.55
CA GLU A 100 11.09 -17.62 -21.70
C GLU A 100 11.76 -18.70 -22.58
N ASN A 101 13.02 -19.01 -22.28
CA ASN A 101 13.76 -20.11 -22.88
C ASN A 101 14.56 -20.83 -21.80
N GLN A 102 14.33 -22.13 -21.62
CA GLN A 102 15.01 -22.97 -20.63
C GLN A 102 14.99 -22.38 -19.20
N GLY A 103 13.85 -21.81 -18.78
CA GLY A 103 13.67 -21.21 -17.45
C GLY A 103 14.35 -19.85 -17.25
N LYS A 104 14.91 -19.26 -18.33
CA LYS A 104 15.47 -17.91 -18.35
C LYS A 104 14.59 -16.98 -19.19
N PHE A 105 14.37 -15.78 -18.69
CA PHE A 105 13.63 -14.72 -19.37
C PHE A 105 14.58 -13.82 -20.14
N PHE A 106 14.24 -13.54 -21.39
CA PHE A 106 14.99 -12.68 -22.30
C PHE A 106 14.09 -11.57 -22.83
N LEU A 107 14.68 -10.41 -23.13
CA LEU A 107 13.97 -9.38 -23.89
C LEU A 107 13.77 -9.87 -25.33
N GLN A 108 12.55 -9.80 -25.83
CA GLN A 108 12.27 -10.16 -27.22
C GLN A 108 12.87 -9.10 -28.17
N THR A 109 13.74 -9.50 -29.09
CA THR A 109 14.40 -8.61 -30.07
C THR A 109 13.82 -8.72 -31.49
N GLU A 110 13.13 -9.81 -31.81
CA GLU A 110 12.85 -10.21 -33.20
C GLU A 110 11.39 -10.08 -33.65
N GLN A 111 10.65 -9.10 -33.13
CA GLN A 111 9.25 -8.94 -33.52
C GLN A 111 9.06 -8.08 -34.77
N SER A 112 8.54 -8.72 -35.83
CA SER A 112 8.19 -8.07 -37.11
C SER A 112 6.82 -7.39 -37.11
N LYS A 113 5.96 -7.64 -36.11
CA LYS A 113 4.56 -7.16 -36.07
C LYS A 113 4.14 -6.72 -34.67
N LEU A 114 4.83 -5.74 -34.09
CA LEU A 114 4.32 -5.08 -32.89
C LEU A 114 3.35 -3.97 -33.27
N LYS A 115 2.26 -3.86 -32.48
CA LYS A 115 1.36 -2.71 -32.57
C LYS A 115 2.13 -1.43 -32.30
N VAL A 116 1.70 -0.31 -32.86
CA VAL A 116 2.31 1.02 -32.62
C VAL A 116 2.28 1.39 -31.13
N GLN A 117 1.28 0.88 -30.40
CA GLN A 117 1.16 1.07 -28.96
C GLN A 117 0.78 -0.24 -28.27
N ILE A 118 1.48 -0.55 -27.17
CA ILE A 118 1.27 -1.74 -26.35
C ILE A 118 1.15 -1.31 -24.89
N VAL A 119 0.19 -1.88 -24.18
CA VAL A 119 -0.07 -1.59 -22.77
C VAL A 119 -0.06 -2.90 -21.99
N PRO A 120 1.12 -3.45 -21.65
CA PRO A 120 1.24 -4.61 -20.78
C PRO A 120 0.87 -4.31 -19.31
N ASN A 121 0.74 -3.03 -18.92
CA ASN A 121 0.38 -2.64 -17.57
C ASN A 121 -1.09 -2.96 -17.26
N ARG A 122 -1.39 -4.25 -17.04
CA ARG A 122 -2.70 -4.71 -16.61
C ARG A 122 -2.76 -4.69 -15.07
N PRO A 123 -3.96 -4.48 -14.49
CA PRO A 123 -4.15 -4.57 -13.05
C PRO A 123 -3.62 -5.89 -12.50
N LEU A 124 -3.02 -5.83 -11.32
CA LEU A 124 -2.62 -7.03 -10.59
C LEU A 124 -3.88 -7.72 -10.07
N THR A 125 -4.16 -8.93 -10.57
CA THR A 125 -5.11 -9.85 -9.94
C THR A 125 -4.40 -10.51 -8.76
N LEU A 126 -4.16 -9.75 -7.70
CA LEU A 126 -3.72 -10.34 -6.44
C LEU A 126 -4.88 -11.22 -5.97
N LEU A 127 -4.64 -12.53 -5.85
CA LEU A 127 -5.58 -13.43 -5.22
C LEU A 127 -5.94 -12.81 -3.86
N PRO A 128 -7.24 -12.75 -3.47
CA PRO A 128 -7.58 -12.33 -2.13
C PRO A 128 -6.77 -13.20 -1.17
N LYS A 129 -5.93 -12.56 -0.34
CA LYS A 129 -5.12 -13.23 0.69
C LYS A 129 -6.01 -14.23 1.43
N ARG A 130 -5.46 -15.41 1.71
CA ARG A 130 -6.20 -16.52 2.31
C ARG A 130 -7.02 -16.03 3.51
N ILE A 131 -8.26 -16.50 3.62
CA ILE A 131 -9.17 -16.19 4.73
C ILE A 131 -8.42 -16.43 6.05
N GLY A 132 -8.07 -15.35 6.77
CA GLY A 132 -7.30 -15.40 8.02
C GLY A 132 -6.04 -14.53 8.05
N GLU A 133 -5.49 -14.12 6.91
CA GLU A 133 -4.44 -13.08 6.87
C GLU A 133 -5.10 -11.71 6.80
N ASN A 134 -5.00 -10.94 7.89
CA ASN A 134 -5.45 -9.54 7.88
C ASN A 134 -4.64 -8.79 6.81
N SER A 135 -5.29 -8.34 5.74
CA SER A 135 -4.63 -7.46 4.77
C SER A 135 -4.17 -6.18 5.47
N GLU A 136 -3.14 -5.51 4.95
CA GLU A 136 -2.70 -4.21 5.49
C GLU A 136 -3.88 -3.24 5.58
N ASP A 137 -4.77 -3.26 4.59
CA ASP A 137 -6.00 -2.49 4.58
C ASP A 137 -6.93 -2.85 5.74
N GLN A 138 -7.14 -4.14 6.04
CA GLN A 138 -7.95 -4.55 7.19
C GLN A 138 -7.34 -4.12 8.53
N ILE A 139 -6.01 -4.14 8.65
CA ILE A 139 -5.30 -3.65 9.84
C ILE A 139 -5.49 -2.14 9.98
N VAL A 140 -5.37 -1.38 8.89
CA VAL A 140 -5.57 0.08 8.88
C VAL A 140 -7.02 0.40 9.23
N LEU A 141 -8.00 -0.26 8.60
CA LEU A 141 -9.43 -0.07 8.88
C LEU A 141 -9.77 -0.39 10.34
N LYS A 142 -9.19 -1.46 10.90
CA LYS A 142 -9.37 -1.79 12.31
C LYS A 142 -8.82 -0.69 13.21
N LYS A 143 -7.60 -0.20 12.95
CA LYS A 143 -7.00 0.89 13.72
C LYS A 143 -7.83 2.17 13.66
N GLU A 144 -8.35 2.52 12.48
CA GLU A 144 -9.23 3.69 12.32
C GLU A 144 -10.52 3.53 13.13
N ARG A 145 -11.14 2.35 13.08
CA ARG A 145 -12.32 2.03 13.88
C ARG A 145 -12.04 2.13 15.38
N ASP A 146 -10.93 1.57 15.84
CA ASP A 146 -10.54 1.58 17.25
C ASP A 146 -10.32 3.03 17.74
N LEU A 147 -9.66 3.88 16.95
CA LEU A 147 -9.48 5.31 17.24
C LEU A 147 -10.82 6.07 17.29
N LYS A 148 -11.79 5.72 16.43
CA LYS A 148 -13.14 6.32 16.46
C LYS A 148 -13.89 5.94 17.73
N ILE A 149 -13.78 4.69 18.17
CA ILE A 149 -14.36 4.23 19.44
C ILE A 149 -13.73 5.01 20.60
N GLN A 150 -12.40 5.08 20.67
CA GLN A 150 -11.69 5.83 21.71
C GLN A 150 -12.14 7.30 21.76
N SER A 151 -12.18 7.96 20.60
CA SER A 151 -12.59 9.36 20.49
C SER A 151 -14.03 9.59 20.98
N SER A 152 -14.93 8.65 20.67
CA SER A 152 -16.33 8.69 21.13
C SER A 152 -16.42 8.56 22.65
N ILE A 153 -15.68 7.60 23.25
CA ILE A 153 -15.61 7.41 24.70
C ILE A 153 -15.07 8.68 25.38
N VAL A 154 -13.94 9.23 24.92
CA VAL A 154 -13.35 10.45 25.49
C VAL A 154 -14.32 11.62 25.42
N ARG A 155 -15.06 11.78 24.32
CA ARG A 155 -16.08 12.84 24.18
C ARG A 155 -17.21 12.68 25.20
N LEU A 156 -17.74 11.46 25.37
CA LEU A 156 -18.79 11.17 26.35
C LEU A 156 -18.32 11.43 27.78
N MET A 157 -17.11 10.97 28.11
CA MET A 157 -16.50 11.10 29.42
C MET A 157 -16.14 12.55 29.75
N LYS A 158 -15.68 13.33 28.76
CA LYS A 158 -15.38 14.75 28.94
C LYS A 158 -16.64 15.55 29.32
N THR A 159 -17.81 15.18 28.79
CA THR A 159 -19.09 15.83 29.10
C THR A 159 -19.66 15.39 30.44
N ASN A 160 -19.72 14.08 30.70
CA ASN A 160 -20.44 13.55 31.87
C ASN A 160 -19.56 13.38 33.12
N LYS A 161 -18.23 13.45 32.99
CA LYS A 161 -17.18 13.29 34.02
C LYS A 161 -17.14 11.94 34.73
N GLU A 162 -18.28 11.28 34.90
CA GLU A 162 -18.43 9.94 35.43
C GLU A 162 -19.51 9.18 34.66
N MET A 163 -19.28 7.91 34.33
CA MET A 163 -20.26 7.08 33.63
C MET A 163 -20.10 5.60 33.99
N LEU A 164 -21.21 4.86 33.99
CA LEU A 164 -21.22 3.41 34.06
C LEU A 164 -20.99 2.79 32.67
N TYR A 165 -20.38 1.59 32.62
CA TYR A 165 -20.14 0.87 31.37
C TYR A 165 -21.35 0.80 30.43
N PRO A 166 -22.58 0.45 30.88
CA PRO A 166 -23.74 0.38 29.97
C PRO A 166 -24.08 1.74 29.33
N GLN A 167 -23.82 2.85 30.03
CA GLN A 167 -24.05 4.20 29.52
C GLN A 167 -23.00 4.57 28.47
N ILE A 168 -21.74 4.19 28.69
CA ILE A 168 -20.65 4.36 27.72
C ILE A 168 -20.97 3.54 26.48
N TYR A 169 -21.27 2.24 26.65
CA TYR A 169 -21.60 1.32 25.57
C TYR A 169 -22.76 1.85 24.71
N GLY A 170 -23.89 2.21 25.33
CA GLY A 170 -25.04 2.77 24.62
C GLY A 170 -24.76 4.13 23.98
N GLY A 171 -23.90 4.95 24.58
CA GLY A 171 -23.45 6.23 24.01
C GLY A 171 -22.59 6.04 22.77
N VAL A 172 -21.63 5.12 22.81
CA VAL A 172 -20.77 4.77 21.67
C VAL A 172 -21.60 4.16 20.54
N GLN A 173 -22.51 3.24 20.87
CA GLN A 173 -23.45 2.66 19.89
C GLN A 173 -24.24 3.73 19.15
N ARG A 174 -24.84 4.70 19.87
CA ARG A 174 -25.56 5.80 19.23
C ARG A 174 -24.66 6.72 18.41
N GLY A 175 -23.45 6.98 18.88
CA GLY A 175 -22.50 7.88 18.21
C GLY A 175 -21.90 7.33 16.93
N LEU A 176 -21.81 6.00 16.80
CA LEU A 176 -21.21 5.30 15.67
C LEU A 176 -22.21 4.44 14.88
N LEU A 177 -23.51 4.60 15.15
CA LEU A 177 -24.57 3.82 14.52
C LEU A 177 -24.52 3.96 12.99
N GLY A 178 -24.54 2.83 12.29
CA GLY A 178 -24.53 2.78 10.82
C GLY A 178 -23.16 2.92 10.15
N TYR A 179 -22.10 3.20 10.92
CA TYR A 179 -20.72 3.25 10.38
C TYR A 179 -19.98 1.93 10.58
N TYR A 180 -20.19 1.25 11.70
CA TYR A 180 -19.44 0.05 12.06
C TYR A 180 -20.28 -0.91 12.91
N ASP A 181 -20.05 -2.20 12.71
CA ASP A 181 -20.39 -3.22 13.70
C ASP A 181 -19.20 -3.42 14.64
N PHE A 182 -19.45 -3.29 15.94
CA PHE A 182 -18.47 -3.49 16.99
C PHE A 182 -19.08 -4.30 18.14
N SER A 183 -18.25 -5.17 18.72
CA SER A 183 -18.63 -6.02 19.84
C SER A 183 -18.43 -5.29 21.17
N SER A 184 -19.02 -5.84 22.24
CA SER A 184 -18.73 -5.41 23.61
C SER A 184 -17.25 -5.56 23.95
N HIS A 185 -16.59 -6.59 23.41
CA HIS A 185 -15.16 -6.80 23.59
C HIS A 185 -14.32 -5.67 22.98
N ASP A 186 -14.68 -5.17 21.80
CA ASP A 186 -13.96 -4.07 21.16
C ASP A 186 -14.01 -2.80 22.02
N ILE A 187 -15.17 -2.46 22.59
CA ILE A 187 -15.33 -1.28 23.46
C ILE A 187 -14.53 -1.43 24.76
N LEU A 188 -14.57 -2.61 25.39
CA LEU A 188 -13.81 -2.87 26.61
C LEU A 188 -12.30 -2.76 26.38
N ALA A 189 -11.79 -3.31 25.27
CA ALA A 189 -10.39 -3.17 24.90
C ALA A 189 -9.98 -1.69 24.77
N GLN A 190 -10.81 -0.86 24.12
CA GLN A 190 -10.52 0.57 24.01
C GLN A 190 -10.64 1.34 25.33
N ILE A 191 -11.50 0.90 26.26
CA ILE A 191 -11.54 1.46 27.62
C ILE A 191 -10.21 1.20 28.34
N ASP A 192 -9.68 -0.02 28.25
CA ASP A 192 -8.41 -0.37 28.90
C ASP A 192 -7.23 0.43 28.29
N GLU A 193 -7.20 0.62 26.98
CA GLU A 193 -6.23 1.52 26.33
C GLU A 193 -6.32 2.97 26.84
N LEU A 194 -7.54 3.49 27.01
CA LEU A 194 -7.76 4.85 27.54
C LEU A 194 -7.41 4.98 29.03
N ILE A 195 -7.52 3.90 29.81
CA ILE A 195 -7.05 3.86 31.19
C ILE A 195 -5.52 3.91 31.21
N ASN A 196 -4.85 3.09 30.39
CA ASN A 196 -3.39 3.07 30.28
C ASN A 196 -2.81 4.42 29.82
N ALA A 197 -3.52 5.11 28.92
CA ALA A 197 -3.17 6.45 28.46
C ALA A 197 -3.61 7.58 29.42
N ASN A 198 -4.14 7.26 30.61
CA ASN A 198 -4.60 8.20 31.64
C ASN A 198 -5.71 9.17 31.20
N TYR A 199 -6.52 8.85 30.19
CA TYR A 199 -7.68 9.66 29.81
C TYR A 199 -8.88 9.44 30.74
N ILE A 200 -9.01 8.23 31.29
CA ILE A 200 -10.04 7.84 32.24
C ILE A 200 -9.45 6.92 33.31
N LYS A 201 -10.15 6.72 34.42
CA LYS A 201 -9.79 5.73 35.45
C LYS A 201 -11.02 4.96 35.92
N ARG A 202 -10.81 3.76 36.43
CA ARG A 202 -11.87 3.00 37.12
C ARG A 202 -12.13 3.62 38.49
N ASP A 203 -13.38 3.63 38.90
CA ASP A 203 -13.76 4.00 40.27
C ASP A 203 -13.39 2.85 41.21
N ASP A 204 -12.66 3.14 42.29
CA ASP A 204 -12.20 2.12 43.24
C ASP A 204 -13.34 1.51 44.08
N ARG A 205 -14.49 2.19 44.15
CA ARG A 205 -15.63 1.84 45.00
C ARG A 205 -16.76 1.20 44.22
N ILE A 206 -16.97 1.62 42.98
CA ILE A 206 -18.11 1.18 42.15
C ILE A 206 -17.59 0.43 40.93
N ASN A 207 -17.87 -0.88 40.89
CA ASN A 207 -17.51 -1.70 39.75
C ASN A 207 -18.19 -1.19 38.47
N ASN A 208 -17.48 -1.26 37.34
CA ASN A 208 -17.92 -0.77 36.03
C ASN A 208 -18.26 0.73 35.98
N LYS A 209 -17.82 1.53 36.94
CA LYS A 209 -17.87 3.00 36.88
C LYS A 209 -16.50 3.53 36.47
N PHE A 210 -16.53 4.49 35.56
CA PHE A 210 -15.34 5.17 35.05
C PHE A 210 -15.43 6.66 35.33
N LEU A 211 -14.29 7.28 35.58
CA LEU A 211 -14.12 8.68 35.90
C LEU A 211 -13.19 9.32 34.85
N TYR A 212 -13.54 10.51 34.37
CA TYR A 212 -12.71 11.26 33.43
C TYR A 212 -11.51 11.88 34.16
N THR A 213 -10.32 11.74 33.58
CA THR A 213 -9.12 12.41 34.08
C THR A 213 -8.91 13.69 33.27
N PRO A 214 -9.08 14.89 33.86
CA PRO A 214 -8.68 16.11 33.19
C PRO A 214 -7.16 16.09 33.04
N VAL A 215 -6.70 16.06 31.79
CA VAL A 215 -5.32 16.38 31.42
C VAL A 215 -5.09 17.87 31.65
#